data_AF-A0A1Z9PLW3-F1
#
_entry.id   AF-A0A1Z9PLW3-F1
#
_cell.length_a   1.000
_cell.length_b   1.000
_cell.length_c   1.000
_cell.angle_alpha   90.00
_cell.angle_beta   90.00
_cell.angle_gamma   90.00
#
_symmetry.space_group_name_H-M   'P 1'
#
loop_
_entity.id
_entity.type
_entity.pdbx_description
1 polymer ?
#
loop_
_entity_poly.entity_id
_entity_poly.type
_entity_poly.pdbx_seq_one_letter_code
_entity_poly.pdbx_strand_id
1 'polypeptide(L)'
;MSIETKNLTANQVNAMTALIKSCLGNMGGSTLADLEDDPFTWVDASDLVEAGWGQKEAEGTFGSLVAADLVYLYDQRSAGDGGNLYSLAEDWDVLRKFHS
;
A
#
# COMPACT_ATOMS: atom_id res chain seq x y z
N MET A 1 14.90 1.59 14.54
CA MET A 1 14.61 3.01 14.27
C MET A 1 13.11 3.11 14.33
N SER A 2 12.54 3.63 15.41
CA SER A 2 11.08 3.69 15.59
C SER A 2 10.53 4.74 14.64
N ILE A 3 9.58 4.37 13.79
CA ILE A 3 8.87 5.32 12.94
C ILE A 3 8.12 6.27 13.89
N GLU A 4 8.69 7.47 14.09
CA GLU A 4 7.94 8.58 14.69
C GLU A 4 6.62 8.66 13.95
N THR A 5 5.51 8.70 14.69
CA THR A 5 4.16 8.84 14.13
C THR A 5 4.11 10.09 13.25
N LYS A 6 4.41 9.93 11.96
CA LYS A 6 4.25 10.94 10.93
C LYS A 6 2.78 11.39 11.02
N ASN A 7 2.54 12.70 11.03
CA ASN A 7 1.18 13.25 10.91
C ASN A 7 0.64 12.86 9.53
N LEU A 8 0.02 11.68 9.44
CA LEU A 8 -0.53 11.17 8.20
C LEU A 8 -1.77 11.99 7.83
N THR A 9 -1.90 12.26 6.54
CA THR A 9 -3.10 12.89 5.99
C THR A 9 -4.25 11.88 5.95
N ALA A 10 -5.48 12.36 5.95
CA ALA A 10 -6.66 11.50 5.78
C ALA A 10 -6.60 10.69 4.47
N ASN A 11 -6.05 11.26 3.40
CA ASN A 11 -5.87 10.56 2.13
C ASN A 11 -4.89 9.38 2.26
N GLN A 12 -3.77 9.55 2.97
CA GLN A 12 -2.82 8.47 3.21
C GLN A 12 -3.43 7.35 4.07
N VAL A 13 -4.18 7.70 5.12
CA VAL A 13 -4.88 6.71 5.96
C VAL A 13 -5.90 5.91 5.15
N ASN A 14 -6.72 6.59 4.35
CA ASN A 14 -7.73 5.94 3.50
C ASN A 14 -7.08 5.06 2.43
N ALA A 15 -6.01 5.54 1.80
CA ALA A 15 -5.26 4.79 0.81
C ALA A 15 -4.64 3.52 1.41
N MET A 16 -3.96 3.61 2.56
CA MET A 16 -3.40 2.41 3.21
C MET A 16 -4.47 1.39 3.57
N THR A 17 -5.62 1.83 4.06
CA THR A 17 -6.76 0.95 4.37
C THR A 17 -7.24 0.22 3.10
N ALA A 18 -7.36 0.95 1.98
CA ALA A 18 -7.77 0.37 0.70
C ALA A 18 -6.72 -0.61 0.14
N LEU A 19 -5.44 -0.26 0.21
CA LEU A 19 -4.33 -1.08 -0.30
C LEU A 19 -4.16 -2.38 0.49
N ILE A 20 -4.22 -2.34 1.82
CA ILE A 20 -4.20 -3.55 2.66
C ILE A 20 -5.38 -4.46 2.30
N LYS A 21 -6.57 -3.88 2.13
CA LYS A 21 -7.76 -4.64 1.74
C LYS A 21 -7.61 -5.28 0.36
N SER A 22 -7.07 -4.57 -0.63
CA SER A 22 -6.84 -5.12 -1.97
C SER A 22 -5.84 -6.29 -1.91
N CYS A 23 -4.71 -6.08 -1.22
CA CYS A 23 -3.67 -7.08 -1.05
C CYS A 23 -4.21 -8.37 -0.39
N LEU A 24 -4.97 -8.23 0.71
CA LEU A 24 -5.66 -9.36 1.36
C LEU A 24 -6.62 -10.08 0.41
N GLY A 25 -7.42 -9.33 -0.35
CA GLY A 25 -8.35 -9.89 -1.33
C GLY A 25 -7.66 -10.70 -2.41
N ASN A 26 -6.56 -10.18 -2.96
CA ASN A 26 -5.76 -10.85 -3.99
C ASN A 26 -5.10 -12.14 -3.48
N MET A 27 -4.77 -12.21 -2.18
CA MET A 27 -4.17 -13.38 -1.54
C MET A 27 -5.20 -14.36 -0.95
N GLY A 28 -6.50 -14.01 -0.96
CA GLY A 28 -7.55 -14.80 -0.31
C GLY A 28 -7.52 -14.76 1.23
N GLY A 29 -6.83 -13.77 1.81
CA GLY A 29 -6.69 -13.56 3.24
C GLY A 29 -7.76 -12.62 3.82
N SER A 30 -7.73 -12.44 5.14
CA SER A 30 -8.67 -11.57 5.87
C SER A 30 -8.03 -10.76 7.01
N THR A 31 -6.82 -11.12 7.41
CA THR A 31 -6.09 -10.52 8.53
C THR A 31 -4.69 -10.12 8.11
N LEU A 32 -4.09 -9.12 8.75
CA LEU A 32 -2.68 -8.77 8.48
C LEU A 32 -1.71 -9.93 8.73
N ALA A 33 -2.06 -10.89 9.60
CA ALA A 33 -1.26 -12.10 9.79
C ALA A 33 -1.20 -12.99 8.54
N ASP A 34 -2.16 -12.84 7.61
CA ASP A 34 -2.15 -13.52 6.31
C ASP A 34 -1.17 -12.85 5.32
N LEU A 35 -0.70 -11.63 5.63
CA LEU A 35 0.33 -10.90 4.86
C LEU A 35 1.71 -10.97 5.53
N GLU A 36 1.75 -11.17 6.85
CA GLU A 36 2.98 -11.20 7.65
C GLU A 36 3.91 -12.30 7.12
N ASP A 37 5.15 -11.93 6.81
CA ASP A 37 6.17 -12.78 6.15
C ASP A 37 5.89 -13.18 4.69
N ASP A 38 4.85 -12.65 4.03
CA ASP A 38 4.61 -12.88 2.60
C ASP A 38 5.45 -11.91 1.74
N PRO A 39 6.31 -12.40 0.84
CA PRO A 39 7.14 -11.56 -0.02
C PRO A 39 6.38 -10.90 -1.19
N PHE A 40 5.07 -11.15 -1.33
CA PHE A 40 4.22 -10.74 -2.44
C PHE A 40 3.11 -9.76 -2.02
N THR A 41 3.39 -8.84 -1.10
CA THR A 41 2.45 -7.77 -0.70
C THR A 41 2.38 -6.62 -1.70
N TRP A 42 2.21 -6.96 -2.98
CA TRP A 42 2.26 -6.00 -4.08
C TRP A 42 0.96 -5.22 -4.22
N VAL A 43 1.12 -3.94 -4.55
CA VAL A 43 0.05 -2.98 -4.76
C VAL A 43 0.42 -1.98 -5.85
N ASP A 44 -0.56 -1.42 -6.54
CA ASP A 44 -0.37 -0.40 -7.56
C ASP A 44 -1.53 0.62 -7.62
N ALA A 45 -1.44 1.56 -8.56
CA ALA A 45 -2.45 2.61 -8.70
C ALA A 45 -3.84 2.07 -9.04
N SER A 46 -3.94 0.91 -9.71
CA SER A 46 -5.22 0.31 -10.09
C SER A 46 -6.01 -0.15 -8.86
N ASP A 47 -5.34 -0.61 -7.79
CA ASP A 47 -5.99 -0.96 -6.51
C ASP A 47 -6.77 0.22 -5.92
N LEU A 48 -6.20 1.43 -5.98
CA LEU A 48 -6.87 2.64 -5.51
C LEU A 48 -7.99 3.08 -6.46
N VAL A 49 -7.81 2.92 -7.77
CA VAL A 49 -8.85 3.22 -8.74
C VAL A 49 -10.06 2.31 -8.56
N GLU A 50 -9.84 1.01 -8.33
CA GLU A 50 -10.89 0.05 -8.00
C GLU A 50 -11.59 0.39 -6.67
N ALA A 51 -10.85 0.98 -5.72
CA ALA A 51 -11.40 1.50 -4.47
C ALA A 51 -12.14 2.85 -4.62
N GLY A 52 -12.13 3.47 -5.81
CA GLY A 52 -12.91 4.65 -6.14
C GLY A 52 -12.13 5.94 -6.39
N TRP A 53 -10.79 5.92 -6.40
CA TRP A 53 -9.96 7.08 -6.70
C TRP A 53 -9.91 7.36 -8.21
N GLY A 54 -9.67 8.61 -8.60
CA GLY A 54 -9.30 8.91 -9.99
C GLY A 54 -7.87 8.45 -10.31
N GLN A 55 -7.58 8.03 -11.55
CA GLN A 55 -6.24 7.54 -11.95
C GLN A 55 -5.08 8.46 -11.50
N LYS A 56 -5.16 9.76 -11.82
CA LYS A 56 -4.12 10.73 -11.45
C LYS A 56 -4.01 10.95 -9.94
N GLU A 57 -5.12 10.84 -9.24
CA GLU A 57 -5.17 10.96 -7.78
C GLU A 57 -4.51 9.75 -7.12
N ALA A 58 -4.77 8.54 -7.64
CA ALA A 58 -4.13 7.30 -7.20
C ALA A 58 -2.61 7.37 -7.41
N GLU A 59 -2.15 7.70 -8.61
CA GLU A 59 -0.72 7.87 -8.92
C GLU A 59 -0.03 8.89 -8.00
N GLY A 60 -0.65 10.05 -7.79
CA GLY A 60 -0.14 11.07 -6.88
C GLY A 60 -0.12 10.62 -5.41
N THR A 61 -1.10 9.81 -5.01
CA THR A 61 -1.19 9.25 -3.66
C THR A 61 -0.01 8.32 -3.36
N PHE A 62 0.38 7.46 -4.31
CA PHE A 62 1.56 6.59 -4.15
C PHE A 62 2.85 7.38 -3.91
N GLY A 63 3.05 8.51 -4.59
CA GLY A 63 4.18 9.39 -4.31
C GLY A 63 4.21 9.86 -2.85
N SER A 64 3.05 10.18 -2.27
CA SER A 64 2.94 10.58 -0.87
C SER A 64 3.11 9.42 0.12
N LEU A 65 2.75 8.19 -0.26
CA LEU A 65 2.91 7.00 0.55
C LEU A 65 4.39 6.55 0.61
N VAL A 66 5.10 6.64 -0.52
CA VAL A 66 6.55 6.41 -0.58
C VAL A 66 7.30 7.41 0.29
N ALA A 67 6.98 8.72 0.19
CA ALA A 67 7.57 9.74 1.05
C ALA A 67 7.25 9.52 2.56
N ALA A 68 6.15 8.83 2.85
CA ALA A 68 5.76 8.44 4.20
C ALA A 68 6.38 7.12 4.67
N ASP A 69 7.17 6.41 3.85
CA ASP A 69 7.70 5.07 4.14
C ASP A 69 6.59 4.03 4.42
N LEU A 70 5.41 4.21 3.81
CA LEU A 70 4.27 3.30 3.98
C LEU A 70 4.18 2.25 2.87
N VAL A 71 4.77 2.54 1.71
CA VAL A 71 4.95 1.63 0.58
C VAL A 71 6.33 1.86 -0.03
N TYR A 72 6.88 0.86 -0.69
CA TYR A 72 8.17 0.93 -1.39
C TYR A 72 7.99 0.60 -2.87
N LEU A 73 8.76 1.25 -3.73
CA LEU A 73 8.75 0.93 -5.16
C LEU A 73 9.39 -0.45 -5.37
N TYR A 74 8.59 -1.42 -5.83
CA TYR A 74 9.03 -2.77 -6.16
C TYR A 74 9.47 -2.75 -7.63
N ASP A 75 10.79 -2.84 -7.85
CA ASP A 75 11.52 -2.79 -9.13
C ASP A 75 10.70 -2.36 -10.38
N GLN A 76 11.02 -1.18 -10.92
CA GLN A 76 10.43 -0.63 -12.15
C GLN A 76 10.47 -1.57 -13.37
N ARG A 77 11.33 -2.60 -13.35
CA ARG A 77 11.45 -3.58 -14.44
C ARG A 77 10.43 -4.73 -14.38
N SER A 78 9.76 -4.92 -13.24
CA SER A 78 8.82 -6.03 -13.02
C SER A 78 7.36 -5.68 -13.28
N ALA A 79 7.03 -4.41 -13.45
CA ALA A 79 5.70 -3.99 -13.85
C ALA A 79 5.49 -4.28 -15.35
N GLY A 80 4.81 -5.39 -15.65
CA GLY A 80 4.63 -5.90 -17.01
C GLY A 80 4.05 -4.90 -18.02
N ASP A 81 3.30 -3.89 -17.54
CA ASP A 81 2.55 -2.95 -18.39
C ASP A 81 3.02 -1.48 -18.26
N GLY A 82 4.22 -1.23 -17.74
CA GLY A 82 4.80 0.12 -17.68
C GLY A 82 4.24 1.03 -16.57
N GLY A 83 3.45 0.47 -15.65
CA GLY A 83 3.10 1.09 -14.37
C GLY A 83 4.25 1.00 -13.35
N ASN A 84 4.12 1.67 -12.21
CA ASN A 84 4.98 1.40 -11.06
C ASN A 84 4.32 0.31 -10.21
N LEU A 85 5.05 -0.76 -9.90
CA LEU A 85 4.64 -1.75 -8.90
C LEU A 85 5.20 -1.32 -7.55
N TYR A 86 4.40 -1.40 -6.50
CA TYR A 86 4.81 -1.08 -5.13
C TYR A 86 4.60 -2.28 -4.22
N SER A 87 5.25 -2.27 -3.07
CA SER A 87 5.00 -3.21 -1.98
C SER A 87 4.59 -2.44 -0.73
N LEU A 88 3.69 -3.01 0.07
CA LEU A 88 3.42 -2.52 1.43
C LEU A 88 4.73 -2.52 2.24
N ALA A 89 4.84 -1.60 3.20
CA ALA A 89 5.98 -1.57 4.10
C ALA A 89 5.99 -2.77 5.06
N GLU A 90 7.15 -3.40 5.25
CA GLU A 90 7.35 -4.51 6.20
C GLU A 90 7.38 -4.06 7.69
N ASP A 91 6.79 -2.90 8.00
CA ASP A 91 6.54 -2.44 9.38
C ASP A 91 5.10 -2.78 9.77
N TRP A 92 4.90 -4.02 10.25
CA TRP A 92 3.59 -4.55 10.59
C TRP A 92 2.92 -3.79 11.75
N ASP A 93 3.69 -3.21 12.68
CA ASP A 93 3.15 -2.38 13.75
C ASP A 93 2.55 -1.07 13.22
N VAL A 94 3.12 -0.53 12.15
CA VAL A 94 2.54 0.59 11.42
C VAL A 94 1.32 0.15 10.60
N LEU A 95 1.39 -0.98 9.87
CA LEU A 95 0.26 -1.45 9.07
C LEU A 95 -0.98 -1.78 9.91
N ARG A 96 -0.80 -2.30 11.13
CA ARG A 96 -1.89 -2.55 12.11
C ARG A 96 -2.70 -1.30 12.47
N LYS A 97 -2.22 -0.08 12.18
CA LYS A 97 -2.99 1.17 12.41
C LYS A 97 -4.06 1.42 11.35
N PHE A 98 -4.00 0.72 10.21
CA PHE A 98 -4.91 0.90 9.08
C PHE A 98 -5.83 -0.30 8.85
N HIS A 99 -5.68 -1.37 9.64
CA HIS A 99 -6.50 -2.58 9.56
C HIS A 99 -7.02 -2.95 10.95
N SER A 100 -8.34 -2.94 11.11
CA SER A 100 -9.04 -3.22 12.37
C SER A 100 -9.57 -4.64 12.45
#